data_AF-A0A3C0UGB8-F1
#
_entry.id   AF-A0A3C0UGB8-F1
#
_cell.length_a   1.000
_cell.length_b   1.000
_cell.length_c   1.000
_cell.angle_alpha   90.00
_cell.angle_beta   90.00
_cell.angle_gamma   90.00
#
_symmetry.space_group_name_H-M   'P 1'
#
loop_
_entity.id
_entity.type
_entity.pdbx_description
1 polymer ?
#
loop_
_entity_poly.entity_id
_entity_poly.type
_entity_poly.pdbx_seq_one_letter_code
_entity_poly.pdbx_strand_id
1 'polypeptide(L)'
;MYEGVSMVRYLLLEKGSPYPTGFKIPLNKAVILLGRSANAHQPDISFDNPFISRSHCSVAVSEAAVEITDLASKHGTEVNNSPLEPSLPVTLKPQDCISLAHGAAILRLCMLNSIADETLEIGTAAFPAAPITPIRLDPHKRQCLLGTQAIALSPKEWSLLSLLHNRHSKMVSLSE
;
A
#
# COMPACT_ATOMS: atom_id res chain seq x y z
N MET A 1 9.02 -19.63 -24.19
CA MET A 1 8.34 -20.01 -22.93
C MET A 1 8.77 -18.98 -21.90
N TYR A 2 7.93 -18.00 -21.57
CA TYR A 2 8.26 -17.02 -20.54
C TYR A 2 7.70 -17.54 -19.22
N GLU A 3 8.59 -18.10 -18.40
CA GLU A 3 8.29 -18.38 -17.00
C GLU A 3 8.12 -17.07 -16.23
N GLY A 4 7.06 -17.00 -15.41
CA GLY A 4 7.24 -16.54 -14.04
C GLY A 4 6.97 -15.08 -13.70
N VAL A 5 6.03 -14.38 -14.35
CA VAL A 5 5.48 -13.16 -13.71
C VAL A 5 4.52 -13.60 -12.61
N SER A 6 4.99 -13.56 -11.36
CA SER A 6 4.15 -13.83 -10.20
C SER A 6 3.43 -12.54 -9.81
N MET A 7 2.09 -12.57 -9.87
CA MET A 7 1.27 -11.45 -9.42
C MET A 7 1.17 -11.46 -7.90
N VAL A 8 1.84 -10.52 -7.24
CA VAL A 8 1.73 -10.35 -5.79
C VAL A 8 0.49 -9.52 -5.49
N ARG A 9 -0.42 -10.10 -4.71
CA ARG A 9 -1.66 -9.46 -4.30
C ARG A 9 -1.58 -9.15 -2.80
N TYR A 10 -2.01 -7.96 -2.41
CA TYR A 10 -2.04 -7.55 -1.01
C TYR A 10 -3.18 -6.55 -0.75
N LEU A 11 -3.64 -6.49 0.50
CA LEU A 11 -4.49 -5.39 0.96
C LEU A 11 -3.60 -4.31 1.57
N LEU A 12 -3.71 -3.08 1.06
CA LEU A 12 -3.08 -1.90 1.64
C LEU A 12 -4.02 -1.31 2.68
N LEU A 13 -3.55 -1.13 3.90
CA LEU A 13 -4.31 -0.48 4.95
C LEU A 13 -4.18 1.04 4.82
N GLU A 14 -5.27 1.72 4.48
CA GLU A 14 -5.32 3.18 4.48
C GLU A 14 -5.63 3.71 5.89
N LYS A 15 -6.42 2.94 6.66
CA LYS A 15 -6.80 3.25 8.04
C LYS A 15 -7.12 1.98 8.83
N GLY A 16 -6.75 1.92 10.11
CA GLY A 16 -7.23 0.90 11.05
C GLY A 16 -6.21 0.52 12.13
N SER A 17 -6.49 0.86 13.40
CA SER A 17 -5.66 0.48 14.55
C SER A 17 -5.64 -1.05 14.75
N PRO A 18 -4.49 -1.67 15.11
CA PRO A 18 -3.23 -1.07 15.57
C PRO A 18 -2.22 -0.73 14.47
N TYR A 19 -2.57 -0.97 13.21
CA TYR A 19 -1.62 -0.87 12.12
C TYR A 19 -1.48 0.58 11.62
N PRO A 20 -0.28 1.02 11.23
CA PRO A 20 -0.09 2.31 10.59
C PRO A 20 -0.68 2.32 9.18
N THR A 21 -1.03 3.51 8.69
CA THR A 21 -1.34 3.72 7.27
C THR A 21 -0.18 3.24 6.39
N GLY A 22 -0.51 2.52 5.32
CA GLY A 22 0.45 1.91 4.40
C GLY A 22 0.84 0.47 4.76
N PHE A 23 0.35 -0.07 5.88
CA PHE A 23 0.58 -1.47 6.24
C PHE A 23 0.04 -2.40 5.15
N LYS A 24 0.82 -3.42 4.76
CA LYS A 24 0.45 -4.34 3.68
C LYS A 24 0.16 -5.73 4.25
N ILE A 25 -1.02 -6.25 3.91
CA ILE A 25 -1.45 -7.60 4.26
C ILE A 25 -1.29 -8.47 3.02
N PRO A 26 -0.30 -9.40 2.99
CA PRO A 26 -0.12 -10.27 1.84
C PRO A 26 -1.32 -11.22 1.69
N LEU A 27 -1.84 -11.38 0.47
CA LEU A 27 -2.90 -12.33 0.15
C LEU A 27 -2.30 -13.69 -0.22
N ASN A 28 -1.57 -14.29 0.73
CA ASN A 28 -0.82 -15.54 0.55
C ASN A 28 -1.46 -16.75 1.25
N LYS A 29 -2.62 -16.57 1.88
CA LYS A 29 -3.45 -17.63 2.45
C LYS A 29 -4.72 -17.78 1.62
N ALA A 30 -5.25 -19.01 1.54
CA ALA A 30 -6.49 -19.30 0.82
C ALA A 30 -7.69 -18.51 1.38
N VAL A 31 -7.72 -18.30 2.70
CA VAL A 31 -8.70 -17.45 3.37
C VAL A 31 -7.98 -16.61 4.42
N ILE A 32 -8.31 -15.32 4.48
CA ILE A 32 -7.84 -14.38 5.49
C ILE A 32 -9.06 -13.84 6.23
N LEU A 33 -9.09 -14.03 7.54
CA LEU A 33 -10.13 -13.51 8.41
C LEU A 33 -9.74 -12.13 8.94
N LEU A 34 -10.62 -11.14 8.72
CA LEU A 34 -10.49 -9.80 9.27
C LEU A 34 -11.52 -9.62 10.39
N GLY A 35 -11.09 -9.01 11.48
CA GLY A 35 -12.01 -8.69 12.56
C GLY A 35 -11.31 -8.08 13.77
N ARG A 36 -12.01 -8.06 14.90
CA ARG A 36 -11.49 -7.54 16.16
C ARG A 36 -10.96 -8.66 17.05
N SER A 37 -9.79 -8.43 17.66
CA SER A 37 -9.25 -9.37 18.65
C SER A 37 -10.11 -9.39 19.93
N ALA A 38 -10.41 -10.58 20.45
CA ALA A 38 -11.08 -10.72 21.74
C ALA A 38 -10.81 -12.09 22.38
N ASN A 39 -10.24 -12.11 23.60
CA ASN A 39 -9.96 -13.29 24.43
C ASN A 39 -9.37 -14.46 23.62
N ALA A 40 -10.22 -15.42 23.23
CA ALA A 40 -9.87 -16.65 22.51
C ALA A 40 -10.07 -16.58 20.98
N HIS A 41 -10.60 -15.47 20.46
CA HIS A 41 -10.83 -15.26 19.03
C HIS A 41 -9.79 -14.29 18.46
N GLN A 42 -8.88 -14.82 17.65
CA GLN A 42 -7.87 -14.05 16.93
C GLN A 42 -8.06 -14.24 15.42
N PRO A 43 -8.66 -13.24 14.72
CA PRO A 43 -8.65 -13.23 13.27
C PRO A 43 -7.22 -13.04 12.74
N ASP A 44 -6.96 -13.46 11.49
CA ASP A 44 -5.65 -13.30 10.84
C ASP A 44 -5.17 -11.85 10.87
N ILE A 45 -6.10 -10.91 10.67
CA ILE A 45 -5.89 -9.48 10.82
C ILE A 45 -6.85 -8.95 11.88
N SER A 46 -6.25 -8.45 12.96
CA SER A 46 -6.96 -8.01 14.17
C SER A 46 -6.93 -6.50 14.30
N PHE A 47 -8.10 -5.88 14.34
CA PHE A 47 -8.28 -4.46 14.63
C PHE A 47 -8.69 -4.24 16.09
N ASP A 48 -8.39 -3.07 16.64
CA ASP A 48 -8.76 -2.73 18.03
C ASP A 48 -10.14 -2.08 18.14
N ASN A 49 -10.68 -1.60 17.01
CA ASN A 49 -11.88 -0.78 17.01
C ASN A 49 -13.10 -1.60 17.45
N PRO A 50 -13.84 -1.20 18.50
CA PRO A 50 -14.97 -1.96 19.05
C PRO A 50 -16.16 -2.11 18.10
N PHE A 51 -16.27 -1.27 17.06
CA PHE A 51 -17.30 -1.39 16.03
C PHE A 51 -16.99 -2.49 15.00
N ILE A 52 -15.74 -2.95 14.94
CA ILE A 52 -15.38 -4.09 14.12
C ILE A 52 -15.77 -5.37 14.89
N SER A 53 -16.59 -6.20 14.24
CA SER A 53 -16.98 -7.52 14.77
C SER A 53 -15.76 -8.44 14.90
N ARG A 54 -15.81 -9.41 15.81
CA ARG A 54 -14.69 -10.34 16.06
C ARG A 54 -14.34 -11.18 14.83
N SER A 55 -15.36 -11.66 14.14
CA SER A 55 -15.30 -12.25 12.80
C SER A 55 -16.09 -11.31 11.90
N HIS A 56 -15.40 -10.35 11.28
CA HIS A 56 -16.09 -9.26 10.56
C HIS A 56 -16.33 -9.64 9.11
N CYS A 57 -15.27 -9.96 8.39
CA CYS A 57 -15.33 -10.40 7.01
C CYS A 57 -14.19 -11.38 6.74
N SER A 58 -14.36 -12.19 5.71
CA SER A 58 -13.32 -13.06 5.18
C SER A 58 -12.96 -12.66 3.77
N VAL A 59 -11.68 -12.78 3.43
CA VAL A 59 -11.16 -12.61 2.07
C VAL A 59 -10.68 -13.97 1.59
N ALA A 60 -11.37 -14.55 0.62
CA ALA A 60 -10.98 -15.77 -0.06
C ALA A 60 -10.09 -15.45 -1.26
N VAL A 61 -9.00 -16.17 -1.39
CA VAL A 61 -7.97 -15.93 -2.41
C VAL A 61 -7.77 -17.21 -3.21
N SER A 62 -7.93 -17.10 -4.52
CA SER A 62 -7.64 -18.14 -5.50
C SER A 62 -6.71 -17.61 -6.59
N GLU A 63 -6.23 -18.47 -7.48
CA GLU A 63 -5.47 -18.00 -8.65
C GLU A 63 -6.29 -17.08 -9.54
N ALA A 64 -7.60 -17.31 -9.67
CA ALA A 64 -8.48 -16.59 -10.57
C ALA A 64 -9.02 -15.28 -9.98
N ALA A 65 -9.35 -15.27 -8.68
CA ALA A 65 -10.12 -14.19 -8.06
C ALA A 65 -9.78 -13.97 -6.59
N VAL A 66 -10.05 -12.76 -6.12
CA VAL A 66 -10.11 -12.40 -4.71
C VAL A 66 -11.55 -12.04 -4.39
N GLU A 67 -12.13 -12.69 -3.40
CA GLU A 67 -13.53 -12.49 -3.01
C GLU A 67 -13.60 -12.07 -1.54
N ILE A 68 -14.52 -11.16 -1.24
CA ILE A 68 -14.81 -10.74 0.14
C ILE A 68 -16.21 -11.17 0.52
N THR A 69 -16.38 -11.59 1.77
CA THR A 69 -17.67 -11.95 2.34
C THR A 69 -17.80 -11.30 3.72
N ASP A 70 -18.86 -10.51 3.93
CA ASP A 70 -19.22 -10.04 5.27
C ASP A 70 -19.80 -11.20 6.09
N LEU A 71 -19.27 -11.43 7.29
CA LEU A 71 -19.66 -12.55 8.15
C LEU A 71 -20.79 -12.18 9.13
N ALA A 72 -21.81 -11.50 8.61
CA ALA A 72 -22.92 -10.94 9.39
C ALA A 72 -22.42 -9.98 10.47
N SER A 73 -21.54 -9.05 10.07
CA SER A 73 -20.97 -8.07 10.96
C SER A 73 -22.03 -7.07 11.43
N LYS A 74 -21.91 -6.59 12.67
CA LYS A 74 -22.89 -5.66 13.27
C LYS A 74 -22.99 -4.31 12.53
N HIS A 75 -21.88 -3.85 11.97
CA HIS A 75 -21.76 -2.51 11.38
C HIS A 75 -21.47 -2.54 9.88
N GLY A 76 -21.53 -3.73 9.26
CA GLY A 76 -21.40 -3.92 7.83
C GLY A 76 -19.98 -3.79 7.28
N THR A 77 -19.83 -4.37 6.09
CA THR A 77 -18.70 -4.20 5.19
C THR A 77 -19.19 -3.52 3.92
N GLU A 78 -18.42 -2.58 3.38
CA GLU A 78 -18.72 -1.91 2.12
C GLU A 78 -17.56 -2.09 1.14
N VAL A 79 -17.88 -2.24 -0.15
CA VAL A 79 -16.92 -2.15 -1.25
C VAL A 79 -17.28 -0.95 -2.11
N ASN A 80 -16.34 -0.03 -2.31
CA ASN A 80 -16.54 1.21 -3.07
C ASN A 80 -17.80 1.99 -2.63
N ASN A 81 -17.99 2.13 -1.31
CA ASN A 81 -19.15 2.76 -0.66
C ASN A 81 -20.51 2.06 -0.91
N SER A 82 -20.50 0.84 -1.45
CA SER A 82 -21.69 0.00 -1.60
C SER A 82 -21.67 -1.08 -0.52
N PRO A 83 -22.69 -1.17 0.36
CA PRO A 83 -22.75 -2.19 1.39
C PRO A 83 -22.87 -3.58 0.78
N LEU A 84 -22.18 -4.55 1.37
CA LEU A 84 -22.31 -5.95 0.99
C LEU A 84 -23.52 -6.58 1.65
N GLU A 85 -24.14 -7.53 0.95
CA GLU A 85 -25.10 -8.43 1.57
C GLU A 85 -24.35 -9.43 2.46
N PRO A 86 -24.75 -9.60 3.74
CA PRO A 86 -24.12 -10.57 4.63
C PRO A 86 -24.11 -11.99 4.05
N SER A 87 -22.99 -12.69 4.22
CA SER A 87 -22.77 -14.08 3.75
C SER A 87 -22.79 -14.28 2.23
N LEU A 88 -22.93 -13.22 1.43
CA LEU A 88 -22.82 -13.29 -0.02
C LEU A 88 -21.41 -12.88 -0.46
N PRO A 89 -20.64 -13.76 -1.14
CA PRO A 89 -19.34 -13.40 -1.67
C PRO A 89 -19.44 -12.36 -2.79
N VAL A 90 -18.54 -11.38 -2.77
CA VAL A 90 -18.38 -10.37 -3.83
C VAL A 90 -16.95 -10.41 -4.32
N THR A 91 -16.78 -10.58 -5.63
CA THR A 91 -15.47 -10.55 -6.28
C THR A 91 -14.91 -9.12 -6.29
N LEU A 92 -13.73 -8.96 -5.71
CA LEU A 92 -12.99 -7.70 -5.70
C LEU A 92 -12.20 -7.51 -6.98
N LYS A 93 -12.16 -6.27 -7.45
CA LYS A 93 -11.33 -5.81 -8.56
C LYS A 93 -10.11 -5.06 -8.02
N PRO A 94 -9.00 -5.01 -8.79
CA PRO A 94 -7.85 -4.21 -8.41
C PRO A 94 -8.25 -2.76 -8.12
N GLN A 95 -7.69 -2.20 -7.05
CA GLN A 95 -7.95 -0.87 -6.50
C GLN A 95 -9.28 -0.69 -5.77
N ASP A 96 -10.12 -1.73 -5.65
CA ASP A 96 -11.35 -1.65 -4.85
C ASP A 96 -11.05 -1.26 -3.40
N CYS A 97 -11.86 -0.35 -2.90
CA CYS A 97 -11.81 0.15 -1.54
C CYS A 97 -12.78 -0.64 -0.67
N ILE A 98 -12.27 -1.25 0.41
CA ILE A 98 -13.03 -2.02 1.38
C ILE A 98 -13.11 -1.19 2.67
N SER A 99 -14.31 -0.90 3.13
CA SER A 99 -14.58 -0.17 4.37
C SER A 99 -15.25 -1.11 5.36
N LEU A 100 -14.69 -1.21 6.57
CA LEU A 100 -15.27 -1.98 7.68
C LEU A 100 -15.89 -1.03 8.69
N ALA A 101 -17.09 -1.36 9.16
CA ALA A 101 -17.80 -0.59 10.19
C ALA A 101 -17.80 0.93 9.93
N HIS A 102 -18.28 1.34 8.75
CA HIS A 102 -18.37 2.74 8.32
C HIS A 102 -17.02 3.49 8.41
N GLY A 103 -15.96 2.88 7.89
CA GLY A 103 -14.62 3.47 7.82
C GLY A 103 -13.83 3.39 9.13
N ALA A 104 -14.18 2.50 10.05
CA ALA A 104 -13.34 2.17 11.20
C ALA A 104 -11.99 1.59 10.76
N ALA A 105 -12.01 0.75 9.71
CA ALA A 105 -10.85 0.33 8.94
C ALA A 105 -11.14 0.50 7.44
N ILE A 106 -10.12 0.91 6.69
CA ILE A 106 -10.18 1.11 5.24
C ILE A 106 -8.99 0.39 4.62
N LEU A 107 -9.28 -0.48 3.67
CA LEU A 107 -8.31 -1.30 2.95
C LEU A 107 -8.48 -1.11 1.45
N ARG A 108 -7.40 -1.26 0.69
CA ARG A 108 -7.43 -1.25 -0.78
C ARG A 108 -6.79 -2.50 -1.34
N LEU A 109 -7.46 -3.15 -2.29
CA LEU A 109 -6.85 -4.26 -3.02
C LEU A 109 -5.79 -3.74 -3.99
N CYS A 110 -4.54 -4.14 -3.80
CA CYS A 110 -3.45 -3.80 -4.70
C CYS A 110 -2.85 -5.06 -5.32
N MET A 111 -2.40 -4.93 -6.56
CA MET A 111 -1.65 -5.96 -7.27
C MET A 111 -0.35 -5.34 -7.77
N LEU A 112 0.75 -6.07 -7.58
CA LEU A 112 2.07 -5.69 -8.07
C LEU A 112 2.64 -6.83 -8.90
N ASN A 113 3.18 -6.50 -10.07
CA ASN A 113 3.91 -7.45 -10.89
C ASN A 113 5.23 -7.72 -10.17
N SER A 114 5.38 -8.90 -9.56
CA SER A 114 6.68 -9.33 -9.07
C SER A 114 7.33 -10.12 -10.19
N ILE A 115 8.43 -9.57 -10.70
CA ILE A 115 9.44 -10.39 -11.37
C ILE A 115 10.06 -11.22 -10.24
N ALA A 116 9.90 -12.54 -10.32
CA ALA A 116 10.45 -13.42 -9.30
C ALA A 116 11.98 -13.45 -9.45
N ASP A 117 12.70 -12.81 -8.54
CA ASP A 117 13.88 -13.35 -7.88
C ASP A 117 14.40 -12.41 -6.78
N GLU A 118 15.14 -13.00 -5.86
CA GLU A 118 15.61 -12.49 -4.58
C GLU A 118 16.40 -11.16 -4.64
N THR A 119 16.38 -10.43 -3.51
CA THR A 119 16.85 -9.05 -3.26
C THR A 119 15.78 -7.99 -3.56
N LEU A 120 15.32 -7.30 -2.51
CA LEU A 120 14.48 -6.11 -2.66
C LEU A 120 15.32 -4.99 -3.29
N GLU A 121 15.40 -5.00 -4.62
CA GLU A 121 15.71 -3.79 -5.35
C GLU A 121 14.65 -2.74 -5.01
N ILE A 122 15.05 -1.48 -4.90
CA ILE A 122 14.10 -0.35 -4.96
C ILE A 122 13.48 -0.43 -6.35
N GLY A 123 12.48 -1.29 -6.47
CA GLY A 123 11.79 -1.58 -7.70
C GLY A 123 11.22 -0.26 -8.14
N THR A 124 11.60 0.15 -9.35
CA THR A 124 11.05 1.24 -10.11
C THR A 124 9.54 1.20 -9.91
N ALA A 125 9.05 1.95 -8.91
CA ALA A 125 7.69 2.40 -8.94
C ALA A 125 7.59 2.96 -10.34
N ALA A 126 6.62 2.48 -11.12
CA ALA A 126 6.22 3.20 -12.31
C ALA A 126 5.77 4.56 -11.80
N PHE A 127 6.72 5.46 -11.56
CA PHE A 127 6.53 6.86 -11.76
C PHE A 127 5.84 6.88 -13.11
N PRO A 128 4.61 7.41 -13.22
CA PRO A 128 4.06 7.68 -14.53
C PRO A 128 5.21 8.31 -15.32
N ALA A 129 5.40 7.92 -16.58
CA ALA A 129 6.44 8.44 -17.45
C ALA A 129 6.23 9.95 -17.64
N ALA A 130 6.44 10.69 -16.57
CA ALA A 130 6.48 12.12 -16.51
C ALA A 130 7.76 12.43 -17.27
N PRO A 131 7.69 13.41 -18.19
CA PRO A 131 8.90 13.87 -18.85
C PRO A 131 9.93 14.16 -17.77
N ILE A 132 11.14 13.61 -17.92
CA ILE A 132 12.25 13.88 -17.03
C ILE A 132 12.53 15.38 -17.15
N THR A 133 12.02 16.16 -16.20
CA THR A 133 12.28 17.59 -16.15
C THR A 133 13.68 17.79 -15.56
N PRO A 134 14.63 18.36 -16.33
CA PRO A 134 15.97 18.60 -15.81
C PRO A 134 15.90 19.56 -14.63
N ILE A 135 16.56 19.18 -13.53
CA ILE A 135 16.67 20.04 -12.35
C ILE A 135 17.87 20.98 -12.50
N ARG A 136 17.77 22.19 -11.94
CA ARG A 136 18.90 23.11 -11.75
C ARG A 136 19.03 23.48 -10.28
N LEU A 137 20.24 23.63 -9.79
CA LEU A 137 20.50 24.02 -8.41
C LEU A 137 20.93 25.49 -8.33
N ASP A 138 20.28 26.27 -7.46
CA ASP A 138 20.69 27.63 -7.09
C ASP A 138 21.40 27.59 -5.72
N PRO A 139 22.74 27.70 -5.68
CA PRO A 139 23.51 27.64 -4.45
C PRO A 139 23.35 28.87 -3.56
N HIS A 140 23.00 30.03 -4.12
CA HIS A 140 22.81 31.25 -3.32
C HIS A 140 21.52 31.19 -2.52
N LYS A 141 20.48 30.54 -3.07
CA LYS A 141 19.17 30.41 -2.41
C LYS A 141 18.92 29.03 -1.78
N ARG A 142 19.82 28.06 -1.98
CA ARG A 142 19.62 26.63 -1.62
C ARG A 142 18.30 26.10 -2.17
N GLN A 143 18.11 26.27 -3.48
CA GLN A 143 16.88 25.90 -4.16
C GLN A 143 17.16 24.92 -5.29
N CYS A 144 16.24 23.97 -5.47
CA CYS A 144 16.15 23.13 -6.67
C CYS A 144 15.05 23.68 -7.57
N LEU A 145 15.39 23.98 -8.81
CA LEU A 145 14.50 24.48 -9.85
C LEU A 145 14.05 23.32 -10.74
N LEU A 146 12.74 23.10 -10.85
CA LEU A 146 12.12 22.11 -11.73
C LEU A 146 11.24 22.86 -12.74
N GLY A 147 11.77 23.10 -13.95
CA GLY A 147 11.14 24.03 -14.89
C GLY A 147 11.11 25.45 -14.33
N THR A 148 9.91 26.01 -14.11
CA THR A 148 9.70 27.34 -13.50
C THR A 148 9.46 27.28 -11.99
N GLN A 149 9.33 26.09 -11.41
CA GLN A 149 9.06 25.91 -9.99
C GLN A 149 10.36 25.92 -9.17
N ALA A 150 10.39 26.69 -8.09
CA ALA A 150 11.49 26.70 -7.12
C ALA A 150 11.10 25.95 -5.84
N ILE A 151 11.91 24.95 -5.49
CA ILE A 151 11.75 24.13 -4.28
C ILE A 151 12.87 24.53 -3.32
N ALA A 152 12.49 25.08 -2.16
CA ALA A 152 13.45 25.38 -1.09
C ALA A 152 13.89 24.11 -0.38
N LEU A 153 15.19 24.00 -0.11
CA LEU A 153 15.78 22.83 0.54
C LEU A 153 16.33 23.20 1.92
N SER A 154 16.14 22.31 2.88
CA SER A 154 16.85 22.39 4.16
C SER A 154 18.36 22.23 3.96
N PRO A 155 19.20 22.60 4.96
CA PRO A 155 20.65 22.43 4.86
C PRO A 155 21.07 20.98 4.55
N LYS A 156 20.41 19.98 5.15
CA LYS A 156 20.74 18.56 4.93
C LYS A 156 20.35 18.10 3.53
N GLU A 157 19.16 18.47 3.07
CA GLU A 157 18.69 18.15 1.72
C GLU A 157 19.55 18.81 0.66
N TRP A 158 19.96 20.06 0.88
CA TRP A 158 20.89 20.77 0.00
C TRP A 158 22.25 20.06 -0.08
N SER A 159 22.86 19.72 1.06
CA SER A 159 24.14 19.00 1.09
C SER A 159 24.07 17.69 0.30
N LEU A 160 23.05 16.87 0.53
CA LEU A 160 22.90 15.59 -0.17
C LEU A 160 22.63 15.79 -1.66
N LEU A 161 21.66 16.64 -2.01
CA LEU A 161 21.26 16.81 -3.41
C LEU A 161 22.37 17.47 -4.24
N SER A 162 23.09 18.44 -3.69
CA SER A 162 24.24 19.07 -4.36
C SER A 162 25.39 18.08 -4.56
N LEU A 163 25.68 17.23 -3.57
CA LEU A 163 26.69 16.17 -3.67
C LEU A 163 26.35 15.21 -4.81
N LEU A 164 25.12 14.69 -4.84
CA LEU A 164 24.64 13.77 -5.87
C LEU A 164 24.62 14.41 -7.26
N HIS A 165 24.19 15.66 -7.37
CA HIS A 165 24.15 16.38 -8.64
C HIS A 165 25.55 16.62 -9.23
N ASN A 166 26.51 17.01 -8.38
CA ASN A 166 27.90 17.24 -8.80
C ASN A 166 28.65 15.93 -9.08
N ARG A 167 28.23 14.82 -8.46
CA ARG A 167 28.81 13.48 -8.63
C ARG A 167 27.89 12.55 -9.41
N HIS A 168 27.17 13.10 -10.40
CA HIS A 168 26.27 12.29 -11.22
C HIS A 168 27.01 11.08 -11.83
N SER A 169 26.35 9.91 -11.82
CA SER A 169 26.89 8.61 -12.24
C SER A 169 28.09 8.08 -11.43
N LYS A 170 28.35 8.61 -10.23
CA LYS A 170 29.39 8.11 -9.32
C LYS A 170 28.78 7.76 -7.96
N MET A 171 29.31 6.71 -7.34
CA MET A 171 28.98 6.38 -5.95
C MET A 171 29.56 7.44 -5.01
N VAL A 172 28.79 7.82 -3.99
CA VAL A 172 29.20 8.76 -2.93
C VAL A 172 28.99 8.10 -1.58
N SER A 173 29.84 8.42 -0.62
CA SER A 173 29.79 7.89 0.75
C SER A 173 29.18 8.90 1.73
N LEU A 174 28.71 8.42 2.88
CA LEU A 174 28.10 9.28 3.91
C LEU A 174 29.12 10.21 4.62
N SER A 175 30.41 9.95 4.43
CA SER A 175 31.53 10.69 5.02
C SER A 175 32.08 11.82 4.14
N GLU A 176 31.58 11.95 2.91
CA GLU A 176 31.90 13.06 1.99
C GLU A 176 30.91 14.22 2.15
#